data_AF-A0A0F9HUU3-F1
#
_entry.id   AF-A0A0F9HUU3-F1
#
_cell.length_a   1.000
_cell.length_b   1.000
_cell.length_c   1.000
_cell.angle_alpha   90.00
_cell.angle_beta   90.00
_cell.angle_gamma   90.00
#
_symmetry.space_group_name_H-M   'P 1'
#
loop_
_entity.id
_entity.type
_entity.pdbx_description
1 polymer ?
#
loop_
_entity_poly.entity_id
_entity_poly.type
_entity_poly.pdbx_seq_one_letter_code
_entity_poly.pdbx_strand_id
1 'polypeptide(L)'
;MITAQQKYNKTEKGKVSRKRARERYNCSEKGRVKNKEYNKQHYLSYHEEVRKQQRGYQCTVEGYLRCKYGDMLRRCNDPEHKSYKYYGGRGIKICERWWKFSDFLKDMGECPDGLSLERVNNNGNYEPGNCKWATQKEQCNNNRRNVKLTYKGKTMNMVQWAEELGISRACIWARINRRMPDEMIFTSRKFKPYEARDMN
;
A
#
# COMPACT_ATOMS: atom_id res chain seq x y z
N MET A 1 -25.96 -4.29 -54.79
CA MET A 1 -27.15 -3.40 -54.95
C MET A 1 -27.79 -3.17 -53.60
N ILE A 2 -28.18 -1.92 -53.27
CA ILE A 2 -28.87 -1.60 -52.01
C ILE A 2 -30.32 -2.12 -52.10
N THR A 3 -30.76 -2.90 -51.10
CA THR A 3 -32.09 -3.51 -51.10
C THR A 3 -33.20 -2.46 -51.01
N ALA A 4 -34.42 -2.80 -51.45
CA ALA A 4 -35.58 -1.92 -51.35
C ALA A 4 -35.81 -1.44 -49.90
N GLN A 5 -35.62 -2.32 -48.91
CA GLN A 5 -35.70 -1.98 -47.49
C GLN A 5 -34.61 -0.99 -47.05
N GLN A 6 -33.37 -1.18 -47.52
CA GLN A 6 -32.27 -0.26 -47.21
C GLN A 6 -32.50 1.11 -47.86
N LYS A 7 -33.06 1.17 -49.08
CA LYS A 7 -33.47 2.44 -49.73
C LYS A 7 -34.59 3.12 -48.93
N TYR A 8 -35.62 2.38 -48.53
CA TYR A 8 -36.71 2.90 -47.70
C TYR A 8 -36.22 3.43 -46.34
N ASN A 9 -35.33 2.71 -45.67
CA ASN A 9 -34.79 3.10 -44.36
C ASN A 9 -34.03 4.44 -44.39
N LYS A 10 -33.52 4.86 -45.56
CA LYS A 10 -32.83 6.15 -45.75
C LYS A 10 -33.78 7.34 -45.93
N THR A 11 -35.04 7.09 -46.30
CA THR A 11 -36.07 8.15 -46.42
C THR A 11 -36.46 8.70 -45.05
N GLU A 12 -37.01 9.92 -44.99
CA GLU A 12 -37.53 10.49 -43.74
C GLU A 12 -38.63 9.64 -43.11
N LYS A 13 -39.54 9.11 -43.92
CA LYS A 13 -40.59 8.18 -43.45
C LYS A 13 -39.98 6.90 -42.84
N GLY A 14 -38.94 6.35 -43.47
CA GLY A 14 -38.22 5.20 -42.95
C GLY A 14 -37.44 5.48 -41.66
N LYS A 15 -36.82 6.67 -41.53
CA LYS A 15 -36.16 7.11 -40.30
C LYS A 15 -37.16 7.26 -39.14
N VAL A 16 -38.30 7.92 -39.37
CA VAL A 16 -39.37 8.10 -38.36
C VAL A 16 -39.96 6.76 -37.94
N SER A 17 -40.23 5.86 -38.87
CA SER A 17 -40.76 4.52 -38.57
C SER A 17 -39.80 3.71 -37.68
N ARG A 18 -38.49 3.71 -38.01
CA ARG A 18 -37.46 3.04 -37.19
C ARG A 18 -37.32 3.67 -35.80
N LYS A 19 -37.41 5.00 -35.71
CA LYS A 19 -37.38 5.72 -34.42
C LYS A 19 -38.53 5.25 -33.52
N ARG A 20 -39.77 5.23 -34.03
CA ARG A 20 -40.96 4.75 -33.30
C ARG A 20 -40.85 3.28 -32.90
N ALA A 21 -40.32 2.42 -33.79
CA ALA A 21 -40.09 1.01 -33.48
C ALA A 21 -39.06 0.84 -32.34
N ARG A 22 -37.98 1.63 -32.35
CA ARG A 22 -36.96 1.65 -31.30
C ARG A 22 -37.51 2.15 -29.96
N GLU A 23 -38.31 3.21 -29.98
CA GLU A 23 -38.97 3.75 -28.77
C GLU A 23 -39.89 2.72 -28.13
N ARG A 24 -40.72 2.02 -28.93
CA ARG A 24 -41.57 0.91 -28.46
C ARG A 24 -40.77 -0.25 -27.90
N TYR A 25 -39.65 -0.60 -28.53
CA TYR A 25 -38.78 -1.65 -28.01
C TYR A 25 -38.15 -1.25 -26.67
N ASN A 26 -37.63 -0.03 -26.55
CA ASN A 26 -36.98 0.47 -25.34
C ASN A 26 -37.93 0.58 -24.13
N CYS A 27 -39.23 0.81 -24.36
CA CYS A 27 -40.22 0.83 -23.28
C CYS A 27 -40.72 -0.57 -22.89
N SER A 28 -40.49 -1.60 -23.71
CA SER A 28 -40.82 -2.99 -23.38
C SER A 28 -39.88 -3.54 -22.29
N GLU A 29 -40.38 -4.49 -21.50
CA GLU A 29 -39.57 -5.16 -20.46
C GLU A 29 -38.30 -5.78 -21.04
N LYS A 30 -38.42 -6.50 -22.18
CA LYS A 30 -37.28 -7.08 -22.91
C LYS A 30 -36.24 -6.02 -23.31
N GLY A 31 -36.68 -4.86 -23.77
CA GLY A 31 -35.78 -3.77 -24.13
C GLY A 31 -35.10 -3.12 -22.91
N ARG A 32 -35.83 -2.93 -21.81
CA ARG A 32 -35.28 -2.37 -20.56
C ARG A 32 -34.22 -3.28 -19.95
N VAL A 33 -34.48 -4.59 -19.87
CA VAL A 33 -33.52 -5.59 -19.36
C VAL A 33 -32.26 -5.63 -20.22
N LYS A 34 -32.41 -5.73 -21.55
CA LYS A 34 -31.27 -5.77 -22.48
C LYS A 34 -30.43 -4.49 -22.44
N ASN A 35 -31.07 -3.32 -22.29
CA ASN A 35 -30.37 -2.04 -22.16
C ASN A 35 -29.62 -1.94 -20.82
N LYS A 36 -30.22 -2.43 -19.72
CA LYS A 36 -29.55 -2.51 -18.40
C LYS A 36 -28.33 -3.44 -18.45
N GLU A 37 -28.45 -4.59 -19.09
CA GLU A 37 -27.35 -5.55 -19.27
C GLU A 37 -26.24 -4.98 -20.16
N TYR A 38 -26.58 -4.38 -21.30
CA TYR A 38 -25.63 -3.69 -22.17
C TYR A 38 -24.88 -2.57 -21.43
N ASN A 39 -25.59 -1.69 -20.73
CA ASN A 39 -24.96 -0.61 -19.96
C ASN A 39 -24.06 -1.16 -18.85
N LYS A 40 -24.46 -2.26 -18.20
CA LYS A 40 -23.64 -2.95 -17.21
C LYS A 40 -22.37 -3.54 -17.84
N GLN A 41 -22.49 -4.24 -18.97
CA GLN A 41 -21.35 -4.84 -19.68
C GLN A 41 -20.38 -3.76 -20.19
N HIS A 42 -20.90 -2.71 -20.83
CA HIS A 42 -20.11 -1.58 -21.30
C HIS A 42 -19.40 -0.84 -20.16
N TYR A 43 -20.09 -0.62 -19.04
CA TYR A 43 -19.48 -0.04 -17.84
C TYR A 43 -18.36 -0.93 -17.29
N LEU A 44 -18.59 -2.24 -17.19
CA LEU A 44 -17.60 -3.20 -16.71
C LEU A 44 -16.36 -3.25 -17.63
N SER A 45 -16.55 -3.29 -18.95
CA SER A 45 -15.42 -3.33 -19.91
C SER A 45 -14.62 -2.04 -19.87
N TYR A 46 -15.29 -0.87 -19.85
CA TYR A 46 -14.63 0.43 -19.71
C TYR A 46 -13.78 0.48 -18.43
N HIS A 47 -14.34 0.06 -17.28
CA HIS A 47 -13.58 0.02 -16.03
C HIS A 47 -12.45 -1.02 -16.04
N GLU A 48 -12.61 -2.14 -16.74
CA GLU A 48 -11.54 -3.12 -16.92
C GLU A 48 -10.37 -2.53 -17.73
N GLU A 49 -10.65 -1.85 -18.84
CA GLU A 49 -9.64 -1.19 -19.68
C GLU A 49 -8.91 -0.09 -18.91
N VAL A 50 -9.64 0.78 -18.21
CA VAL A 50 -9.04 1.82 -17.36
C VAL A 50 -8.16 1.19 -16.28
N ARG A 51 -8.60 0.10 -15.64
CA ARG A 51 -7.78 -0.62 -14.65
C ARG A 51 -6.53 -1.23 -15.27
N LYS A 52 -6.59 -1.77 -16.48
CA LYS A 52 -5.41 -2.29 -17.20
C LYS A 52 -4.41 -1.18 -17.51
N GLN A 53 -4.88 -0.05 -18.02
CA GLN A 53 -4.04 1.12 -18.28
C GLN A 53 -3.41 1.68 -17.01
N GLN A 54 -4.20 1.82 -15.93
CA GLN A 54 -3.70 2.26 -14.63
C GLN A 54 -2.67 1.28 -14.06
N ARG A 55 -2.93 -0.03 -14.13
CA ARG A 55 -1.95 -1.05 -13.72
C ARG A 55 -0.66 -0.89 -14.52
N GLY A 56 -0.75 -0.78 -15.85
CA GLY A 56 0.42 -0.55 -16.72
C GLY A 56 1.24 0.66 -16.29
N TYR A 57 0.60 1.79 -16.01
CA TYR A 57 1.27 2.98 -15.48
C TYR A 57 1.89 2.75 -14.10
N GLN A 58 1.16 2.12 -13.18
CA GLN A 58 1.63 1.82 -11.83
C GLN A 58 2.84 0.89 -11.79
N CYS A 59 3.02 0.05 -12.82
CA CYS A 59 4.18 -0.81 -12.99
C CYS A 59 5.45 -0.06 -13.45
N THR A 60 5.33 1.18 -13.93
CA THR A 60 6.50 2.00 -14.29
C THR A 60 7.18 2.55 -13.03
N VAL A 61 8.48 2.84 -13.10
CA VAL A 61 9.23 3.47 -12.01
C VAL A 61 8.56 4.78 -11.57
N GLU A 62 8.21 5.64 -12.54
CA GLU A 62 7.52 6.91 -12.26
C GLU A 62 6.13 6.70 -11.63
N GLY A 63 5.31 5.82 -12.21
CA GLY A 63 3.96 5.57 -11.71
C GLY A 63 3.96 4.95 -10.31
N TYR A 64 4.89 4.05 -10.02
CA TYR A 64 5.10 3.52 -8.68
C TYR A 64 5.47 4.64 -7.69
N LEU A 65 6.46 5.47 -8.03
CA LEU A 65 6.89 6.60 -7.20
C LEU A 65 5.75 7.59 -6.93
N ARG A 66 4.98 7.96 -7.97
CA ARG A 66 3.81 8.83 -7.82
C ARG A 66 2.74 8.21 -6.92
N CYS A 67 2.52 6.90 -6.99
CA CYS A 67 1.60 6.22 -6.10
C CYS A 67 2.09 6.26 -4.64
N LYS A 68 3.38 6.03 -4.39
CA LYS A 68 3.95 6.11 -3.03
C LYS A 68 3.91 7.52 -2.46
N TYR A 69 4.23 8.51 -3.29
CA TYR A 69 4.13 9.92 -2.97
C TYR A 69 2.69 10.34 -2.65
N GLY A 70 1.72 9.95 -3.49
CA GLY A 70 0.31 10.24 -3.26
C GLY A 70 -0.22 9.56 -1.98
N ASP A 71 0.16 8.31 -1.74
CA ASP A 71 -0.20 7.60 -0.50
C ASP A 71 0.44 8.23 0.74
N MET A 72 1.68 8.72 0.65
CA MET A 72 2.32 9.51 1.72
C MET A 72 1.49 10.77 2.06
N LEU A 73 1.13 11.56 1.04
CA LEU A 73 0.32 12.78 1.21
C LEU A 73 -1.02 12.48 1.88
N ARG A 74 -1.74 11.47 1.40
CA ARG A 74 -3.05 11.10 1.96
C ARG A 74 -2.95 10.57 3.38
N ARG A 75 -1.98 9.71 3.68
CA ARG A 75 -1.76 9.21 5.06
C ARG A 75 -1.61 10.33 6.07
N CYS A 76 -0.98 11.45 5.70
CA CYS A 76 -0.72 12.55 6.63
C CYS A 76 -1.82 13.63 6.66
N ASN A 77 -2.55 13.83 5.56
CA ASN A 77 -3.42 15.01 5.41
C ASN A 77 -4.90 14.70 5.13
N ASP A 78 -5.26 13.45 4.88
CA ASP A 78 -6.64 13.03 4.55
C ASP A 78 -7.25 12.27 5.75
N PRO A 79 -8.11 12.89 6.58
CA PRO A 79 -8.74 12.25 7.74
C PRO A 79 -9.60 11.02 7.40
N GLU A 80 -10.12 10.93 6.18
CA GLU A 80 -10.92 9.79 5.71
C GLU A 80 -10.04 8.60 5.29
N HIS A 81 -8.74 8.83 5.11
CA HIS A 81 -7.82 7.78 4.75
C HIS A 81 -7.71 6.74 5.87
N LYS A 82 -7.87 5.45 5.55
CA LYS A 82 -7.85 4.32 6.51
C LYS A 82 -6.65 4.31 7.46
N SER A 83 -5.51 4.83 7.00
CA SER A 83 -4.26 4.87 7.76
C SER A 83 -4.04 6.19 8.49
N TYR A 84 -4.86 7.22 8.29
CA TYR A 84 -4.66 8.56 8.86
C TYR A 84 -4.40 8.55 10.36
N LYS A 85 -5.19 7.77 11.12
CA LYS A 85 -5.05 7.60 12.57
C LYS A 85 -3.65 7.16 13.04
N TYR A 86 -2.86 6.55 12.16
CA TYR A 86 -1.50 6.11 12.45
C TYR A 86 -0.40 7.06 11.96
N TYR A 87 -0.78 8.12 11.24
CA TYR A 87 0.10 9.09 10.60
C TYR A 87 -0.38 10.50 10.95
N GLY A 88 -1.21 11.14 10.11
CA GLY A 88 -1.72 12.50 10.35
C GLY A 88 -2.41 12.66 11.70
N GLY A 89 -3.21 11.67 12.13
CA GLY A 89 -3.85 11.65 13.45
C GLY A 89 -2.88 11.58 14.64
N ARG A 90 -1.59 11.29 14.40
CA ARG A 90 -0.52 11.37 15.41
C ARG A 90 0.29 12.67 15.33
N GLY A 91 -0.05 13.57 14.40
CA GLY A 91 0.72 14.78 14.13
C GLY A 91 1.94 14.57 13.23
N ILE A 92 2.06 13.42 12.54
CA ILE A 92 3.11 13.20 11.54
C ILE A 92 2.81 14.05 10.31
N LYS A 93 3.77 14.90 9.93
CA LYS A 93 3.66 15.84 8.80
C LYS A 93 4.63 15.47 7.69
N ILE A 94 4.48 16.17 6.58
CA ILE A 94 5.36 16.12 5.41
C ILE A 94 6.06 17.47 5.33
N CYS A 95 7.36 17.47 5.04
CA CYS A 95 8.10 18.72 4.89
C CYS A 95 7.53 19.55 3.73
N GLU A 96 7.59 20.88 3.85
CA GLU A 96 6.92 21.79 2.91
C GLU A 96 7.36 21.62 1.45
N ARG A 97 8.64 21.28 1.26
CA ARG A 97 9.20 20.99 -0.05
C ARG A 97 8.55 19.79 -0.75
N TRP A 98 8.19 18.75 0.00
CA TRP A 98 7.60 17.52 -0.55
C TRP A 98 6.10 17.66 -0.85
N TRP A 99 5.56 18.87 -0.90
CA TRP A 99 4.28 19.14 -1.57
C TRP A 99 4.40 19.19 -3.09
N LYS A 100 5.63 19.32 -3.60
CA LYS A 100 5.95 19.17 -5.02
C LYS A 100 6.61 17.83 -5.27
N PHE A 101 6.05 17.04 -6.18
CA PHE A 101 6.60 15.72 -6.53
C PHE A 101 8.04 15.80 -7.07
N SER A 102 8.38 16.85 -7.82
CA SER A 102 9.74 17.07 -8.33
C SER A 102 10.78 17.15 -7.22
N ASP A 103 10.44 17.79 -6.11
CA ASP A 103 11.38 17.97 -5.00
C ASP A 103 11.48 16.69 -4.16
N PHE A 104 10.37 15.98 -3.98
CA PHE A 104 10.39 14.62 -3.43
C PHE A 104 11.30 13.69 -4.24
N LEU A 105 11.16 13.69 -5.57
CA LEU A 105 11.99 12.87 -6.46
C LEU A 105 13.46 13.29 -6.41
N LYS A 106 13.75 14.59 -6.35
CA LYS A 106 15.12 15.10 -6.22
C LYS A 106 15.80 14.63 -4.93
N ASP A 107 15.05 14.58 -3.82
CA ASP A 107 15.59 14.19 -2.51
C ASP A 107 15.70 12.67 -2.34
N MET A 108 14.70 11.91 -2.81
CA MET A 108 14.64 10.46 -2.62
C MET A 108 15.29 9.68 -3.75
N GLY A 109 15.44 10.28 -4.93
CA GLY A 109 15.81 9.58 -6.15
C GLY A 109 14.76 8.58 -6.62
N GLU A 110 15.14 7.79 -7.63
CA GLU A 110 14.33 6.66 -8.07
C GLU A 110 14.27 5.58 -6.98
N CYS A 111 13.13 4.89 -6.89
CA CYS A 111 13.01 3.76 -5.97
C CYS A 111 13.67 2.54 -6.61
N PRO A 112 14.68 1.93 -5.96
CA PRO A 112 15.22 0.65 -6.41
C PRO A 112 14.15 -0.46 -6.33
N ASP A 113 14.31 -1.48 -7.16
CA ASP A 113 13.40 -2.62 -7.20
C ASP A 113 13.29 -3.33 -5.84
N GLY A 114 12.05 -3.69 -5.47
CA GLY A 114 11.77 -4.40 -4.23
C GLY A 114 11.82 -3.54 -2.95
N LEU A 115 12.09 -2.23 -3.06
CA LEU A 115 12.09 -1.31 -1.93
C LEU A 115 10.80 -0.48 -1.84
N SER A 116 10.56 0.08 -0.66
CA SER A 116 9.46 1.03 -0.47
C SER A 116 9.81 2.10 0.56
N LEU A 117 9.09 3.22 0.47
CA LEU A 117 9.34 4.41 1.28
C LEU A 117 9.08 4.13 2.76
N GLU A 118 10.11 4.30 3.57
CA GLU A 118 10.09 4.07 5.02
C GLU A 118 10.64 5.29 5.77
N ARG A 119 10.11 5.56 6.97
CA ARG A 119 10.71 6.54 7.88
C ARG A 119 11.75 5.89 8.78
N VAL A 120 12.96 6.43 8.86
CA VAL A 120 14.04 5.93 9.73
C VAL A 120 13.61 5.98 11.21
N ASN A 121 13.16 7.15 11.66
CA ASN A 121 12.46 7.32 12.93
C ASN A 121 10.95 7.31 12.67
N ASN A 122 10.29 6.23 13.10
CA ASN A 122 8.84 6.05 12.91
C ASN A 122 7.97 7.09 13.66
N ASN A 123 8.55 7.82 14.62
CA ASN A 123 7.90 8.93 15.32
C ASN A 123 8.18 10.30 14.67
N GLY A 124 9.11 10.37 13.72
CA GLY A 124 9.43 11.61 12.99
C GLY A 124 8.53 11.83 11.77
N ASN A 125 8.76 12.98 11.11
CA ASN A 125 8.02 13.43 9.92
C ASN A 125 8.52 12.75 8.64
N TYR A 126 7.80 12.95 7.53
CA TYR A 126 8.31 12.69 6.19
C TYR A 126 9.19 13.84 5.73
N GLU A 127 10.49 13.59 5.67
CA GLU A 127 11.50 14.56 5.25
C GLU A 127 12.78 13.81 4.81
N PRO A 128 13.66 14.42 4.00
CA PRO A 128 14.84 13.74 3.47
C PRO A 128 15.74 13.13 4.54
N GLY A 129 15.89 13.80 5.70
CA GLY A 129 16.70 13.30 6.82
C GLY A 129 16.07 12.15 7.59
N ASN A 130 14.77 11.89 7.41
CA ASN A 130 14.05 10.85 8.13
C ASN A 130 13.44 9.79 7.22
N CYS A 131 13.74 9.78 5.92
CA CYS A 131 13.16 8.84 4.98
C CYS A 131 14.23 8.12 4.17
N LYS A 132 13.94 6.86 3.84
CA LYS A 132 14.79 6.04 2.96
C LYS A 132 13.95 5.03 2.18
N TRP A 133 14.53 4.51 1.11
CA TRP A 133 14.05 3.27 0.50
C TRP A 133 14.49 2.10 1.38
N ALA A 134 13.52 1.28 1.80
CA ALA A 134 13.77 0.17 2.71
C ALA A 134 13.17 -1.13 2.19
N THR A 135 13.83 -2.23 2.53
CA THR A 135 13.35 -3.59 2.31
C THR A 135 12.19 -3.93 3.24
N GLN A 136 11.43 -4.96 2.90
CA GLN A 136 10.38 -5.48 3.79
C GLN A 136 10.93 -5.88 5.17
N LYS A 137 12.13 -6.47 5.22
CA LYS A 137 12.79 -6.85 6.49
C LYS A 137 13.05 -5.62 7.36
N GLU A 138 13.58 -4.54 6.78
CA GLU A 138 13.82 -3.29 7.50
C GLU A 138 12.53 -2.65 8.03
N GLN A 139 11.47 -2.60 7.22
CA GLN A 139 10.17 -2.08 7.65
C GLN A 139 9.56 -2.91 8.77
N CYS A 140 9.63 -4.24 8.66
CA CYS A 140 9.22 -5.15 9.72
C CYS A 140 10.01 -4.89 11.01
N ASN A 141 11.31 -4.63 10.91
CA ASN A 141 12.16 -4.32 12.06
C ASN A 141 11.84 -2.96 12.70
N ASN A 142 11.49 -1.95 11.90
CA ASN A 142 11.12 -0.61 12.36
C ASN A 142 9.65 -0.48 12.80
N ASN A 143 8.89 -1.57 12.72
CA ASN A 143 7.50 -1.57 13.16
C ASN A 143 7.39 -1.20 14.65
N ARG A 144 6.56 -0.20 14.95
CA ARG A 144 6.29 0.29 16.30
C ARG A 144 5.78 -0.77 17.28
N ARG A 145 5.21 -1.87 16.77
CA ARG A 145 4.73 -2.98 17.60
C ARG A 145 5.86 -3.84 18.16
N ASN A 146 7.07 -3.70 17.63
CA ASN A 146 8.22 -4.41 18.14
C ASN A 146 8.63 -3.87 19.50
N VAL A 147 8.89 -4.79 20.43
CA VAL A 147 9.56 -4.45 21.70
C VAL A 147 11.01 -4.14 21.38
N LYS A 148 11.45 -2.92 21.72
CA LYS A 148 12.85 -2.51 21.63
C LYS A 148 13.51 -2.73 22.99
N LEU A 149 14.69 -3.33 22.96
CA LEU A 149 15.50 -3.65 24.13
C LEU A 149 16.83 -2.92 23.99
N THR A 150 17.23 -2.23 25.06
CA THR A 150 18.47 -1.46 25.11
C THR A 150 19.50 -2.21 25.95
N TYR A 151 20.68 -2.45 25.39
CA TYR A 151 21.79 -3.07 26.11
C TYR A 151 23.12 -2.54 25.58
N LYS A 152 24.04 -2.19 26.47
CA LYS A 152 25.37 -1.62 26.14
C LYS A 152 25.31 -0.46 25.12
N GLY A 153 24.36 0.46 25.29
CA GLY A 153 24.19 1.64 24.43
C GLY A 153 23.53 1.36 23.06
N LYS A 154 23.18 0.11 22.75
CA LYS A 154 22.52 -0.29 21.51
C LYS A 154 21.04 -0.58 21.77
N THR A 155 20.15 -0.05 20.94
CA THR A 155 18.71 -0.32 21.01
C THR A 155 18.25 -1.10 19.77
N MET A 156 17.75 -2.31 19.98
CA MET A 156 17.31 -3.22 18.91
C MET A 156 16.05 -3.97 19.31
N ASN A 157 15.32 -4.49 18.32
CA ASN A 157 14.24 -5.42 18.61
C ASN A 157 14.78 -6.84 18.92
N MET A 158 13.92 -7.72 19.48
CA MET A 158 14.33 -9.09 19.82
C MET A 158 14.84 -9.92 18.64
N VAL A 159 14.36 -9.67 17.41
CA VAL A 159 14.80 -10.40 16.21
C VAL A 159 16.22 -9.98 15.84
N GLN A 160 16.51 -8.68 15.87
CA GLN A 160 17.84 -8.14 15.62
C GLN A 160 18.85 -8.63 16.68
N TRP A 161 18.47 -8.61 17.96
CA TRP A 161 19.31 -9.18 19.03
C TRP A 161 19.53 -10.68 18.85
N ALA A 162 18.51 -11.44 18.43
CA ALA A 162 18.65 -12.87 18.15
C ALA A 162 19.65 -13.14 17.01
N GLU A 163 19.58 -12.36 15.92
CA GLU A 163 20.51 -12.43 14.80
C GLU A 163 21.95 -12.09 15.24
N GLU A 164 22.13 -11.03 16.01
CA GLU A 164 23.45 -10.58 16.48
C GLU A 164 24.10 -11.55 17.47
N LEU A 165 23.31 -12.15 18.37
CA LEU A 165 23.80 -13.06 19.40
C LEU A 165 23.89 -14.53 18.93
N GLY A 166 23.35 -14.86 17.75
CA GLY A 166 23.32 -16.23 17.23
C GLY A 166 22.41 -17.18 18.04
N ILE A 167 21.36 -16.65 18.66
CA ILE A 167 20.40 -17.41 19.48
C ILE A 167 18.97 -17.19 18.97
N SER A 168 18.04 -18.05 19.37
CA SER A 168 16.64 -17.89 18.96
C SER A 168 15.96 -16.72 19.70
N ARG A 169 15.03 -16.03 19.02
CA ARG A 169 14.15 -15.03 19.65
C ARG A 169 13.42 -15.58 20.89
N ALA A 170 13.04 -16.86 20.83
CA ALA A 170 12.40 -17.56 21.95
C ALA A 170 13.33 -17.70 23.16
N CYS A 171 14.63 -17.87 22.94
CA CYS A 171 15.62 -17.91 24.01
C CYS A 171 15.69 -16.57 24.75
N ILE A 172 15.81 -15.45 24.02
CA ILE A 172 15.80 -14.09 24.60
C ILE A 172 14.52 -13.86 25.40
N TRP A 173 13.37 -14.19 24.80
CA TRP A 173 12.06 -14.06 25.46
C TRP A 173 11.97 -14.88 26.76
N ALA A 174 12.46 -16.13 26.75
CA ALA A 174 12.47 -16.99 27.93
C ALA A 174 13.36 -16.42 29.06
N ARG A 175 14.52 -15.84 28.72
CA ARG A 175 15.44 -15.21 29.68
C ARG A 175 14.81 -13.97 30.32
N ILE A 176 14.15 -13.12 29.51
CA ILE A 176 13.40 -11.95 30.00
C ILE A 176 12.27 -12.37 30.93
N ASN A 177 11.46 -13.36 30.55
CA ASN A 177 10.34 -13.83 31.38
C ASN A 177 10.77 -14.46 32.70
N ARG A 178 11.99 -15.01 32.75
CA ARG A 178 12.61 -15.51 33.99
C ARG A 178 13.23 -14.39 34.82
N ARG A 179 13.31 -13.16 34.30
CA ARG A 179 13.96 -12.01 34.97
C ARG A 179 15.45 -12.23 35.21
N MET A 180 16.12 -12.91 34.27
CA MET A 180 17.58 -13.07 34.34
C MET A 180 18.28 -11.70 34.25
N PRO A 181 19.51 -11.56 34.79
CA PRO A 181 20.32 -10.36 34.60
C PRO A 181 20.57 -10.05 33.11
N ASP A 182 20.72 -8.77 32.77
CA ASP A 182 20.90 -8.31 31.39
C ASP A 182 22.09 -8.99 30.70
N GLU A 183 23.21 -9.19 31.42
CA GLU A 183 24.38 -9.89 30.90
C GLU A 183 24.06 -11.30 30.39
N MET A 184 23.11 -11.97 31.07
CA MET A 184 22.66 -13.31 30.71
C MET A 184 21.56 -13.28 29.66
N ILE A 185 20.72 -12.24 29.63
CA ILE A 185 19.73 -12.04 28.56
C ILE A 185 20.45 -11.89 27.21
N PHE A 186 21.50 -11.06 27.17
CA PHE A 186 22.22 -10.69 25.95
C PHE A 186 23.52 -11.48 25.72
N THR A 187 23.64 -12.69 26.27
CA THR A 187 24.77 -13.59 25.98
C THR A 187 24.47 -14.57 24.85
N SER A 188 25.48 -14.94 24.07
CA SER A 188 25.39 -16.02 23.07
C SER A 188 25.42 -17.43 23.70
N ARG A 189 25.81 -17.55 24.98
CA ARG A 189 25.86 -18.84 25.70
C ARG A 189 24.48 -19.48 25.78
N LYS A 190 24.34 -20.70 25.27
CA LYS A 190 23.14 -21.53 25.48
C LYS A 190 23.21 -22.16 26.87
N PHE A 191 22.19 -21.93 27.69
CA PHE A 191 22.07 -22.54 29.02
C PHE A 191 21.37 -23.88 28.91
N LYS A 192 21.82 -24.85 29.70
CA LYS A 192 21.07 -26.08 29.90
C LYS A 192 19.81 -25.78 30.72
N PRO A 193 18.73 -26.56 30.58
CA PRO A 193 17.45 -26.29 31.27
C PRO A 193 17.55 -26.13 32.79
N TYR A 194 18.51 -26.82 33.43
CA TYR A 194 18.73 -26.76 34.88
C TYR A 194 19.52 -25.53 35.32
N GLU A 195 20.57 -25.13 34.58
CA GLU A 195 21.36 -23.93 34.91
C GLU A 195 20.49 -22.67 34.96
N ALA A 196 19.47 -22.60 34.12
CA ALA A 196 18.60 -21.44 34.01
C ALA A 196 17.45 -21.40 35.04
N ARG A 197 17.37 -22.35 35.98
CA ARG A 197 16.43 -22.33 37.12
C ARG A 197 17.04 -21.72 38.38
N ASP A 198 18.35 -21.84 38.54
CA ASP A 198 19.07 -21.45 39.77
C ASP A 198 19.61 -20.01 39.72
N MET A 199 19.27 -19.24 38.69
CA MET A 199 19.77 -17.87 38.44
C MET A 199 18.75 -16.77 38.76
N ASN A 200 17.75 -17.08 39.59
CA ASN A 200 16.75 -16.13 40.09
C ASN A 200 17.12 -15.58 41.48
#